data_AF-A0A9J6G4Y7-F1
#
_entry.id   AF-A0A9J6G4Y7-F1
#
_cell.length_a   1.000
_cell.length_b   1.000
_cell.length_c   1.000
_cell.angle_alpha   90.00
_cell.angle_beta   90.00
_cell.angle_gamma   90.00
#
_symmetry.space_group_name_H-M   'P 1'
#
loop_
_entity.id
_entity.type
_entity.pdbx_description
1 polymer ?
#
loop_
_entity_poly.entity_id
_entity_poly.type
_entity_poly.pdbx_seq_one_letter_code
_entity_poly.pdbx_strand_id
1 'polypeptide(L)'
;MLEVSEVIGPFGWYHGLVAALTVVRAFPCAWLIFMGPFVVPPVRHWCAKPPLPVLANWTEVEWLEAAIPPADGASTNAPSPQAYDACRMHPLQRVHPNGSVEFDKDRVVPCESWTYDVQVSRASSAVPEVSNLFV
;
A
#
# COMPACT_ATOMS: atom_id res chain seq x y z
N MET A 1 -1.06 -29.62 43.55
CA MET A 1 -1.38 -28.50 42.64
C MET A 1 -2.88 -28.54 42.46
N LEU A 2 -3.61 -27.47 42.78
CA LEU A 2 -5.03 -27.38 42.48
C LEU A 2 -5.17 -27.25 40.96
N GLU A 3 -5.94 -28.14 40.34
CA GLU A 3 -6.28 -27.98 38.94
C GLU A 3 -7.23 -26.78 38.80
N VAL A 4 -6.98 -25.95 37.79
CA VAL A 4 -7.79 -24.75 37.50
C VAL A 4 -9.28 -25.11 37.34
N SER A 5 -9.57 -26.32 36.88
CA SER A 5 -10.92 -26.90 36.75
C SER A 5 -11.64 -27.12 38.09
N GLU A 6 -10.94 -27.40 39.19
CA GLU A 6 -11.56 -27.54 40.53
C GLU A 6 -12.01 -26.19 41.12
N VAL A 7 -11.33 -25.11 40.75
CA VAL A 7 -11.66 -23.75 41.22
C VAL A 7 -12.77 -23.10 40.39
N ILE A 8 -12.79 -23.35 39.07
CA ILE A 8 -13.74 -22.73 38.13
C ILE A 8 -15.02 -23.55 37.93
N GLY A 9 -14.99 -24.85 38.23
CA GLY A 9 -16.09 -25.76 37.97
C GLY A 9 -16.20 -26.19 36.50
N PRO A 10 -17.11 -27.14 36.20
CA PRO A 10 -17.25 -27.69 34.86
C PRO A 10 -17.85 -26.67 33.88
N PHE A 11 -17.47 -26.79 32.60
CA PHE A 11 -18.01 -25.95 31.53
C PHE A 11 -19.51 -26.24 31.31
N GLY A 12 -20.36 -25.43 31.96
CA GLY A 12 -21.81 -25.49 31.85
C GLY A 12 -22.41 -24.50 30.84
N TRP A 13 -23.75 -24.52 30.75
CA TRP A 13 -24.54 -23.70 29.83
C TRP A 13 -24.25 -22.19 29.95
N TYR A 14 -24.07 -21.69 31.18
CA TYR A 14 -23.75 -20.28 31.42
C TYR A 14 -22.41 -19.89 30.79
N HIS A 15 -21.37 -20.73 30.91
CA HIS A 15 -20.08 -20.50 30.28
C HIS A 15 -20.20 -20.50 28.75
N GLY A 16 -21.03 -21.39 28.19
CA GLY A 16 -21.37 -21.41 26.77
C GLY A 16 -22.04 -20.12 26.29
N LEU A 17 -23.03 -19.61 27.05
CA LEU A 17 -23.71 -18.35 26.73
C LEU A 17 -22.77 -17.14 26.79
N VAL A 18 -21.92 -17.07 27.82
CA VAL A 18 -20.91 -16.00 27.94
C VAL A 18 -19.91 -16.07 26.78
N ALA A 19 -19.44 -17.27 26.41
CA ALA A 19 -18.57 -17.45 25.26
C ALA A 19 -19.24 -17.07 23.93
N ALA A 20 -20.53 -17.40 23.75
CA ALA A 20 -21.28 -16.99 22.57
C ALA A 20 -21.41 -15.46 22.50
N LEU A 21 -21.74 -14.81 23.62
CA LEU A 21 -21.84 -13.36 23.70
C LEU A 21 -20.50 -12.67 23.38
N THR A 22 -19.38 -13.21 23.89
CA THR A 22 -18.05 -12.65 23.60
C THR A 22 -17.68 -12.80 22.13
N VAL A 23 -17.97 -13.94 21.50
CA VAL A 23 -17.75 -14.15 20.06
C VAL A 23 -18.61 -13.21 19.22
N VAL A 24 -19.90 -13.10 19.51
CA VAL A 24 -20.82 -12.20 18.78
C VAL A 24 -20.36 -10.74 18.90
N ARG A 25 -19.82 -10.35 20.06
CA ARG A 25 -19.27 -9.01 20.27
C ARG A 25 -17.92 -8.81 19.57
N ALA A 26 -17.05 -9.82 19.53
CA ALA A 26 -15.73 -9.74 18.92
C ALA A 26 -15.77 -9.82 17.39
N PHE A 27 -16.77 -10.51 16.84
CA PHE A 27 -16.89 -10.75 15.41
C PHE A 27 -16.94 -9.46 14.58
N PRO A 28 -17.74 -8.41 14.92
CA PRO A 28 -17.72 -7.15 14.19
C PRO A 28 -16.35 -6.47 14.16
N CYS A 29 -15.62 -6.50 15.28
CA CYS A 29 -14.28 -5.91 15.35
C CYS A 29 -13.30 -6.67 14.47
N ALA A 30 -13.28 -8.00 14.56
CA ALA A 30 -12.45 -8.84 13.72
C ALA A 30 -12.79 -8.63 12.24
N TRP A 31 -14.07 -8.65 11.90
CA TRP A 31 -14.57 -8.43 10.54
C TRP A 31 -14.08 -7.11 9.94
N LEU A 32 -14.20 -6.01 10.68
CA LEU A 32 -13.75 -4.69 10.20
C LEU A 32 -12.24 -4.63 9.98
N ILE A 33 -11.45 -5.27 10.86
CA ILE A 33 -9.99 -5.36 10.70
C ILE A 33 -9.63 -6.15 9.44
N PHE A 34 -10.32 -7.27 9.19
CA PHE A 34 -10.05 -8.13 8.04
C PHE A 34 -10.62 -7.58 6.72
N MET A 35 -11.62 -6.71 6.76
CA MET A 35 -12.25 -6.15 5.57
C MET A 35 -11.46 -4.99 4.93
N GLY A 36 -10.56 -4.34 5.66
CA GLY A 36 -9.78 -3.21 5.15
C GLY A 36 -9.15 -3.44 3.77
N PRO A 37 -8.42 -4.55 3.54
CA PRO A 37 -7.82 -4.85 2.24
C PRO A 37 -8.81 -5.09 1.09
N PHE A 38 -10.06 -5.48 1.39
CA PHE A 38 -11.08 -5.75 0.36
C PHE A 38 -11.91 -4.51 0.01
N VAL A 39 -12.01 -3.56 0.93
CA VAL A 39 -12.75 -2.30 0.72
C VAL A 39 -11.88 -1.25 0.04
N VAL A 40 -10.56 -1.27 0.30
CA VAL A 40 -9.64 -0.29 -0.29
C VAL A 40 -9.36 -0.67 -1.76
N PRO A 41 -9.73 0.18 -2.73
CA PRO A 41 -9.44 -0.09 -4.13
C PRO A 41 -7.94 -0.06 -4.37
N PRO A 42 -7.42 -0.84 -5.35
CA PRO A 42 -6.00 -0.82 -5.67
C PRO A 42 -5.58 0.59 -6.09
N VAL A 43 -4.77 1.25 -5.26
CA VAL A 43 -4.20 2.55 -5.58
C VAL A 43 -2.98 2.33 -6.46
N ARG A 44 -2.94 2.99 -7.61
CA ARG A 44 -1.77 2.98 -8.47
C ARG A 44 -0.59 3.57 -7.71
N HIS A 45 0.54 2.88 -7.75
CA HIS A 45 1.75 3.26 -7.07
C HIS A 45 2.97 2.91 -7.93
N TRP A 46 4.08 3.57 -7.66
CA TRP A 46 5.38 3.36 -8.30
C TRP A 46 6.49 3.67 -7.30
N CYS A 47 7.74 3.33 -7.63
CA CYS A 47 8.86 3.65 -6.74
C CYS A 47 8.99 5.16 -6.52
N ALA A 48 9.20 5.57 -5.27
CA ALA A 48 9.39 6.97 -4.94
C ALA A 48 10.73 7.50 -5.48
N LYS A 49 10.77 8.80 -5.77
CA LYS A 49 11.99 9.50 -6.15
C LYS A 49 13.03 9.42 -5.02
N PRO A 50 14.29 9.04 -5.31
CA PRO A 50 15.37 9.18 -4.35
C PRO A 50 15.49 10.63 -3.87
N PRO A 51 15.86 10.87 -2.59
CA PRO A 51 15.93 12.21 -2.00
C PRO A 51 17.17 12.98 -2.48
N LEU A 52 17.32 13.16 -3.80
CA LEU A 52 18.41 13.89 -4.44
C LEU A 52 17.91 15.28 -4.87
N PRO A 53 18.68 16.36 -4.61
CA PRO A 53 18.27 17.73 -4.96
C PRO A 53 17.92 17.92 -6.44
N VAL A 54 18.62 17.20 -7.32
CA VAL A 54 18.40 17.25 -8.77
C VAL A 54 17.03 16.66 -9.17
N LEU A 55 16.61 15.58 -8.49
CA LEU A 55 15.33 14.91 -8.75
C LEU A 55 14.15 15.59 -8.04
N ALA A 56 14.41 16.48 -7.09
CA ALA A 56 13.37 17.26 -6.44
C ALA A 56 12.64 18.18 -7.44
N ASN A 57 13.35 18.68 -8.45
CA ASN A 57 12.80 19.55 -9.49
C ASN A 57 12.07 18.80 -10.60
N TRP A 58 12.15 17.47 -10.64
CA TRP A 58 11.53 16.66 -11.69
C TRP A 58 10.04 16.50 -11.45
N THR A 59 9.26 16.58 -12.53
CA THR A 59 7.85 16.22 -12.53
C THR A 59 7.67 14.71 -12.33
N GLU A 60 6.46 14.28 -11.96
CA GLU A 60 6.16 12.86 -11.82
C GLU A 60 6.25 12.11 -13.15
N VAL A 61 5.86 12.75 -14.25
CA VAL A 61 5.91 12.16 -15.60
C VAL A 61 7.35 11.89 -16.03
N GLU A 62 8.23 12.89 -15.87
CA GLU A 62 9.66 12.75 -16.17
C GLU A 62 10.32 11.64 -15.34
N TRP A 63 9.93 11.51 -14.07
CA TRP A 63 10.42 10.43 -13.20
C TRP A 63 9.97 9.05 -13.69
N LEU A 64 8.69 8.90 -14.01
CA LEU A 64 8.12 7.64 -14.47
C LEU A 64 8.79 7.17 -15.77
N GLU A 65 8.95 8.06 -16.75
CA GLU A 65 9.57 7.75 -18.05
C GLU A 65 11.06 7.39 -17.92
N ALA A 66 11.78 8.05 -17.01
CA ALA A 66 13.22 7.85 -16.88
C ALA A 66 13.58 6.66 -15.99
N ALA A 67 12.90 6.47 -14.87
CA ALA A 67 13.35 5.55 -13.83
C ALA A 67 12.50 4.28 -13.71
N ILE A 68 11.25 4.28 -14.19
CA ILE A 68 10.36 3.14 -13.98
C ILE A 68 10.24 2.32 -15.28
N PRO A 69 10.56 1.01 -15.25
CA PRO A 69 10.38 0.15 -16.42
C PRO A 69 8.87 -0.04 -16.73
N PRO A 70 8.52 -0.35 -17.99
CA PRO A 70 7.16 -0.76 -18.32
C PRO A 70 6.80 -2.07 -17.61
N ALA A 71 5.55 -2.20 -17.19
CA ALA A 71 5.03 -3.41 -16.57
C ALA A 71 5.06 -4.59 -17.55
N ASP A 72 5.33 -5.78 -17.03
CA ASP A 72 5.39 -7.01 -17.82
C ASP A 72 4.06 -7.24 -18.57
N GLY A 73 4.11 -7.34 -19.91
CA GLY A 73 2.92 -7.54 -20.76
C GLY A 73 2.30 -6.25 -21.35
N ALA A 74 2.87 -5.08 -21.08
CA ALA A 74 2.50 -3.86 -21.79
C ALA A 74 2.95 -3.93 -23.27
N SER A 75 2.02 -4.26 -24.16
CA SER A 75 2.24 -4.17 -25.61
C SER A 75 2.60 -2.74 -26.00
N THR A 76 3.70 -2.57 -26.72
CA THR A 76 4.18 -1.30 -27.29
C THR A 76 3.19 -0.64 -28.28
N ASN A 77 2.08 -1.31 -28.61
CA ASN A 77 1.12 -0.88 -29.62
C ASN A 77 -0.29 -0.56 -29.06
N ALA A 78 -0.47 -0.45 -27.74
CA ALA A 78 -1.77 -0.07 -27.15
C ALA A 78 -1.78 1.41 -26.70
N PRO A 79 -2.83 2.19 -27.04
CA PRO A 79 -2.95 3.61 -26.67
C PRO A 79 -3.42 3.81 -25.21
N SER A 80 -2.99 2.94 -24.31
CA SER A 80 -3.15 3.12 -22.86
C SER A 80 -2.00 3.99 -22.36
N PRO A 81 -2.19 4.83 -21.31
CA PRO A 81 -1.04 5.29 -20.54
C PRO A 81 -0.20 4.06 -20.19
N GLN A 82 1.07 4.05 -20.61
CA GLN A 82 1.98 2.93 -20.38
C GLN A 82 1.92 2.57 -18.90
N ALA A 83 1.51 1.34 -18.60
CA ALA A 83 1.48 0.85 -17.23
C ALA A 83 2.93 0.73 -16.78
N TYR A 84 3.38 1.66 -15.96
CA TYR A 84 4.68 1.60 -15.29
C TYR A 84 4.67 0.50 -14.22
N ASP A 85 5.82 -0.13 -13.97
CA ASP A 85 5.96 -1.13 -12.93
C ASP A 85 5.78 -0.49 -11.53
N ALA A 86 5.03 -1.18 -10.66
CA ALA A 86 4.70 -0.69 -9.33
C ALA A 86 5.80 -1.00 -8.28
N CYS A 87 6.64 -2.00 -8.56
CA CYS A 87 7.54 -2.61 -7.58
C CYS A 87 9.02 -2.52 -7.93
N ARG A 88 9.34 -2.08 -9.14
CA ARG A 88 10.70 -2.10 -9.69
C ARG A 88 11.08 -0.77 -10.32
N MET A 89 12.37 -0.42 -10.24
CA MET A 89 12.95 0.75 -10.91
C MET A 89 14.36 0.47 -11.44
N HIS A 90 14.80 1.34 -12.34
CA HIS A 90 16.19 1.44 -12.75
C HIS A 90 17.00 2.16 -11.67
N PRO A 91 18.12 1.58 -11.19
CA PRO A 91 18.94 2.24 -10.18
C PRO A 91 19.66 3.44 -10.78
N LEU A 92 19.93 4.42 -9.94
CA LEU A 92 20.72 5.60 -10.29
C LEU A 92 22.17 5.18 -10.57
N GLN A 93 22.68 5.48 -11.76
CA GLN A 93 24.05 5.15 -12.15
C GLN A 93 25.01 6.31 -11.87
N ARG A 94 24.65 7.52 -12.33
CA ARG A 94 25.51 8.70 -12.19
C ARG A 94 24.70 10.00 -12.13
N VAL A 95 25.10 10.89 -11.22
CA VAL A 95 24.71 12.30 -11.27
C VAL A 95 25.84 13.07 -11.92
N HIS A 96 25.54 13.73 -13.04
CA HIS A 96 26.50 14.55 -13.74
C HIS A 96 26.60 15.94 -13.09
N PRO A 97 27.77 16.61 -13.17
CA PRO A 97 27.99 17.93 -12.56
C PRO A 97 27.17 19.06 -13.22
N ASN A 98 26.64 18.82 -14.43
CA ASN A 98 25.67 19.71 -15.09
C ASN A 98 24.24 19.61 -14.52
N GLY A 99 24.01 18.70 -13.55
CA GLY A 99 22.69 18.43 -12.99
C GLY A 99 21.84 17.44 -13.79
N SER A 100 22.39 16.70 -14.76
CA SER A 100 21.67 15.59 -15.41
C SER A 100 21.87 14.28 -14.64
N VAL A 101 20.88 13.41 -14.67
CA VAL A 101 20.89 12.13 -13.98
C VAL A 101 20.84 11.01 -14.99
N GLU A 102 21.69 10.00 -14.82
CA GLU A 102 21.74 8.80 -15.64
C GLU A 102 21.32 7.60 -14.80
N PHE A 103 20.34 6.84 -15.32
CA PHE A 103 19.83 5.61 -14.73
C PHE A 103 20.38 4.42 -15.50
N ASP A 104 20.74 3.37 -14.79
CA ASP A 104 21.19 2.10 -15.38
C ASP A 104 19.96 1.36 -15.94
N LYS A 105 19.77 1.45 -17.26
CA LYS A 105 18.65 0.83 -17.97
C LYS A 105 18.78 -0.69 -18.09
N ASP A 106 19.97 -1.25 -17.89
CA ASP A 106 20.24 -2.68 -18.03
C ASP A 106 19.87 -3.45 -16.75
N ARG A 107 19.80 -2.75 -15.62
CA ARG A 107 19.48 -3.31 -14.32
C ARG A 107 18.13 -2.82 -13.81
N VAL A 108 17.41 -3.72 -13.15
CA VAL A 108 16.15 -3.44 -12.48
C VAL A 108 16.26 -3.89 -11.01
N VAL A 109 15.92 -3.00 -10.08
CA VAL A 109 16.01 -3.22 -8.63
C VAL A 109 14.64 -3.01 -7.96
N PRO A 110 14.37 -3.67 -6.81
CA PRO A 110 13.13 -3.44 -6.07
C PRO A 110 13.05 -2.01 -5.48
N CYS A 111 11.84 -1.47 -5.35
CA CYS A 111 11.62 -0.19 -4.67
C CYS A 111 11.95 -0.30 -3.16
N GLU A 112 12.53 0.76 -2.59
CA GLU A 112 12.66 0.93 -1.12
C GLU A 112 11.47 1.71 -0.52
N SER A 113 10.82 2.55 -1.33
CA SER A 113 9.68 3.36 -0.95
C SER A 113 8.77 3.62 -2.16
N TRP A 114 7.52 4.00 -1.91
CA TRP A 114 6.48 4.15 -2.93
C TRP A 114 5.84 5.53 -2.92
N THR A 115 5.54 6.02 -4.12
CA THR A 115 4.66 7.16 -4.37
C THR A 115 3.33 6.63 -4.89
N TYR A 116 2.22 7.25 -4.46
CA TYR A 116 0.86 6.82 -4.78
C TYR A 116 0.15 7.88 -5.63
N ASP A 117 -0.65 7.44 -6.60
CA ASP A 117 -1.53 8.29 -7.39
C ASP A 117 -2.71 8.77 -6.51
N VAL A 118 -2.51 9.93 -5.88
CA VAL A 118 -3.50 10.52 -4.98
C VAL A 118 -4.77 11.03 -5.71
N GLN A 119 -4.74 11.15 -7.03
CA GLN A 119 -5.90 11.59 -7.80
C GLN A 119 -6.93 10.46 -7.91
N VAL A 120 -6.45 9.23 -8.16
CA VAL A 120 -7.31 8.03 -8.16
C VAL A 120 -7.82 7.70 -6.76
N SER A 121 -7.00 7.89 -5.73
CA SER A 121 -7.42 7.61 -4.35
C SER A 121 -8.52 8.56 -3.88
N ARG A 122 -8.54 9.83 -4.31
CA ARG A 122 -9.66 10.76 -4.02
C ARG A 122 -10.96 10.35 -4.71
N ALA A 123 -10.91 9.90 -5.96
CA ALA A 123 -12.10 9.47 -6.69
C ALA A 123 -12.68 8.14 -6.18
N SER A 124 -11.83 7.29 -5.58
CA SER A 124 -12.21 5.96 -5.08
C SER A 124 -12.41 5.91 -3.56
N SER A 125 -12.16 7.02 -2.86
CA SER A 125 -12.40 7.12 -1.42
C SER A 125 -13.90 7.24 -1.16
N ALA A 126 -14.56 6.10 -0.95
CA ALA A 126 -15.84 6.04 -0.25
C ALA A 126 -15.69 6.28 1.27
N VAL A 127 -14.53 6.77 1.74
CA VAL A 127 -14.34 7.24 3.10
C VAL A 127 -14.95 8.64 3.17
N PRO A 128 -16.05 8.86 3.92
CA PRO A 128 -16.51 10.20 4.19
C PRO A 128 -15.38 10.96 4.88
N GLU A 129 -15.10 12.17 4.39
CA GLU A 129 -14.16 13.09 4.98
C GLU A 129 -14.67 13.50 6.37
N VAL A 130 -14.38 12.70 7.41
CA VAL A 130 -14.58 13.10 8.81
C VAL A 130 -13.40 13.97 9.24
N SER A 131 -13.22 15.10 8.55
CA SER A 131 -12.23 16.13 8.87
C SER A 131 -12.78 17.21 9.81
N ASN A 132 -13.99 17.08 10.36
CA ASN A 132 -14.58 18.08 11.28
C ASN A 132 -15.53 17.48 12.33
N LEU A 133 -15.09 16.49 13.12
CA LEU A 133 -15.87 16.04 14.29
C LEU A 133 -14.99 15.61 15.47
N PHE A 134 -14.04 16.48 15.81
CA PHE A 134 -13.45 16.55 17.16
C PHE A 134 -13.15 18.02 17.48
N VAL A 135 -14.20 18.72 17.94
CA VAL A 135 -14.12 19.80 18.93
C VAL A 135 -15.30 19.60 19.88
#